data_AF-A0A0M5JDE7-F1
#
_entry.id   AF-A0A0M5JDE7-F1
#
_cell.length_a   1.000
_cell.length_b   1.000
_cell.length_c   1.000
_cell.angle_alpha   90.00
_cell.angle_beta   90.00
_cell.angle_gamma   90.00
#
_symmetry.space_group_name_H-M   'P 1'
#
loop_
_entity.id
_entity.type
_entity.pdbx_description
1 polymer ?
#
loop_
_entity_poly.entity_id
_entity_poly.type
_entity_poly.pdbx_seq_one_letter_code
_entity_poly.pdbx_strand_id
1 'polypeptide(L)'
;EEALLEQVKAGACGLKLHEDWGTTPATINSALNVADKTDTQVAIHTDTLNECGYVDDTINAINGRVIHTYHTEGAGGGHAPDIMKIAGEPNILPSSTNPTRPFTINTLEEHLDMMMVCHHLNPSVPEDISFAESRIRAETIAAEDVLHDIGAISMMSSDSQAMGRIGEV
;
A
#
# COMPACT_ATOMS: atom_id res chain seq x y z
N GLU A 1 -17.16 13.75 -0.72
CA GLU A 1 -17.27 13.55 -2.19
C GLU A 1 -17.11 14.84 -2.99
N GLU A 2 -17.79 15.95 -2.67
CA GLU A 2 -17.71 17.21 -3.45
C GLU A 2 -16.26 17.68 -3.74
N ALA A 3 -15.42 17.74 -2.71
CA ALA A 3 -14.00 18.09 -2.85
C ALA A 3 -13.18 17.13 -3.74
N LEU A 4 -13.59 15.86 -3.87
CA LEU A 4 -12.94 14.89 -4.75
C LEU A 4 -13.38 15.10 -6.21
N LEU A 5 -14.67 15.40 -6.42
CA LEU A 5 -15.20 15.74 -7.73
C LEU A 5 -14.55 17.01 -8.31
N GLU A 6 -14.28 18.00 -7.46
CA GLU A 6 -13.55 19.21 -7.88
C GLU A 6 -12.12 18.90 -8.36
N GLN A 7 -11.40 18.01 -7.68
CA GLN A 7 -10.05 17.59 -8.10
C GLN A 7 -10.06 16.88 -9.46
N VAL A 8 -11.01 15.95 -9.67
CA VAL A 8 -11.16 15.27 -10.97
C VAL A 8 -11.54 16.26 -12.06
N LYS A 9 -12.48 17.18 -11.80
CA LYS A 9 -12.85 18.26 -12.74
C LYS A 9 -11.68 19.19 -13.07
N ALA A 10 -10.75 19.40 -12.13
CA ALA A 10 -9.55 20.19 -12.34
C ALA A 10 -8.47 19.46 -13.15
N GLY A 11 -8.61 18.15 -13.39
CA GLY A 11 -7.75 17.37 -14.29
C GLY A 11 -7.06 16.16 -13.65
N ALA A 12 -7.34 15.82 -12.39
CA ALA A 12 -6.82 14.59 -11.80
C ALA A 12 -7.37 13.35 -12.54
N CYS A 13 -6.51 12.44 -12.97
CA CYS A 13 -6.89 11.20 -13.66
C CYS A 13 -7.21 10.03 -12.72
N GLY A 14 -7.11 10.26 -11.41
CA GLY A 14 -7.35 9.29 -10.35
C GLY A 14 -7.19 9.93 -8.98
N LEU A 15 -7.50 9.16 -7.94
CA LEU A 15 -7.42 9.58 -6.54
C LEU A 15 -6.48 8.64 -5.77
N LYS A 16 -5.67 9.17 -4.84
CA LYS A 16 -4.85 8.37 -3.92
C LYS A 16 -5.48 8.43 -2.52
N LEU A 17 -5.78 7.26 -1.97
CA LEU A 17 -6.01 7.06 -0.55
C LEU A 17 -4.68 6.72 0.11
N HIS A 18 -4.33 7.40 1.19
CA HIS A 18 -3.07 7.22 1.92
C HIS A 18 -3.31 7.33 3.42
N GLU A 19 -2.71 6.45 4.21
CA GLU A 19 -2.99 6.38 5.65
C GLU A 19 -2.60 7.66 6.39
N ASP A 20 -1.55 8.36 5.95
CA ASP A 20 -1.15 9.69 6.42
C ASP A 20 -2.25 10.76 6.29
N TRP A 21 -3.22 10.56 5.40
CA TRP A 21 -4.42 11.39 5.26
C TRP A 21 -5.70 10.70 5.78
N GLY A 22 -5.54 9.50 6.35
CA GLY A 22 -6.59 8.63 6.85
C GLY A 22 -7.20 7.74 5.77
N THR A 23 -6.79 6.47 5.69
CA THR A 23 -7.40 5.45 4.82
C THR A 23 -8.51 4.70 5.57
N THR A 24 -9.52 5.43 6.02
CA THR A 24 -10.66 4.86 6.76
C THR A 24 -11.71 4.28 5.81
N PRO A 25 -12.58 3.34 6.26
CA PRO A 25 -13.70 2.84 5.45
C PRO A 25 -14.58 3.94 4.82
N ALA A 26 -14.78 5.05 5.53
CA ALA A 26 -15.57 6.18 5.02
C ALA A 26 -14.87 6.93 3.87
N THR A 27 -13.55 7.08 3.93
CA THR A 27 -12.75 7.70 2.86
C THR A 27 -12.65 6.79 1.65
N ILE A 28 -12.45 5.48 1.86
CA ILE A 28 -12.47 4.45 0.81
C ILE A 28 -13.79 4.51 0.04
N ASN A 29 -14.91 4.47 0.76
CA ASN A 29 -16.22 4.52 0.14
C ASN A 29 -16.45 5.83 -0.64
N SER A 30 -16.05 6.98 -0.08
CA SER A 30 -16.19 8.28 -0.73
C SER A 30 -15.37 8.40 -2.02
N ALA A 31 -14.13 7.89 -2.01
CA ALA A 31 -13.26 7.91 -3.19
C ALA A 31 -13.79 7.00 -4.30
N LEU A 32 -14.19 5.77 -3.94
CA LEU A 32 -14.74 4.81 -4.90
C LEU A 32 -16.08 5.26 -5.49
N ASN A 33 -16.96 5.89 -4.69
CA ASN A 33 -18.19 6.50 -5.22
C ASN A 33 -17.91 7.59 -6.27
N VAL A 34 -16.82 8.34 -6.12
CA VAL A 34 -16.43 9.38 -7.08
C VAL A 34 -15.75 8.77 -8.30
N ALA A 35 -14.92 7.75 -8.11
CA ALA A 35 -14.30 7.00 -9.19
C ALA A 35 -15.34 6.39 -10.13
N ASP A 36 -16.36 5.70 -9.59
CA ASP A 36 -17.45 5.12 -10.38
C ASP A 36 -18.24 6.18 -11.18
N LYS A 37 -18.42 7.38 -10.61
CA LYS A 37 -19.13 8.50 -11.27
C LYS A 37 -18.31 9.17 -12.37
N THR A 38 -17.00 9.05 -12.33
CA THR A 38 -16.08 9.84 -13.17
C THR A 38 -15.21 8.98 -14.09
N ASP A 39 -15.31 7.66 -14.00
CA ASP A 39 -14.47 6.71 -14.74
C ASP A 39 -12.97 6.97 -14.52
N THR A 40 -12.60 7.18 -13.25
CA THR A 40 -11.20 7.37 -12.82
C THR A 40 -10.75 6.24 -11.91
N GLN A 41 -9.44 6.02 -11.78
CA GLN A 41 -8.89 4.98 -10.90
C GLN A 41 -8.70 5.49 -9.48
N VAL A 42 -8.79 4.59 -8.49
CA VAL A 42 -8.33 4.84 -7.11
C VAL A 42 -7.10 4.00 -6.83
N ALA A 43 -6.02 4.64 -6.39
CA ALA A 43 -4.86 4.00 -5.81
C ALA A 43 -4.97 4.03 -4.28
N ILE A 44 -4.58 2.96 -3.59
CA ILE A 44 -4.67 2.86 -2.13
C ILE A 44 -3.37 2.41 -1.48
N HIS A 45 -3.01 3.13 -0.42
CA HIS A 45 -2.10 2.74 0.65
C HIS A 45 -2.97 2.58 1.90
N THR A 46 -3.10 1.36 2.39
CA THR A 46 -4.07 1.01 3.45
C THR A 46 -3.57 1.34 4.85
N ASP A 47 -4.44 1.18 5.86
CA ASP A 47 -4.17 1.53 7.25
C ASP A 47 -3.21 0.52 7.90
N THR A 48 -1.92 0.85 7.94
CA THR A 48 -0.87 -0.03 8.51
C THR A 48 -1.14 -0.33 9.98
N LEU A 49 -1.67 0.67 10.71
CA LEU A 49 -1.92 0.59 12.14
C LEU A 49 -3.13 -0.30 12.49
N ASN A 50 -3.94 -0.67 11.50
CA ASN A 50 -5.26 -1.26 11.72
C ASN A 50 -6.14 -0.42 12.66
N GLU A 51 -5.97 0.92 12.62
CA GLU A 51 -6.67 1.85 13.51
C GLU A 51 -8.19 1.79 13.28
N CYS A 52 -8.60 1.71 12.01
CA CYS A 52 -10.00 1.74 11.59
C CYS A 52 -10.57 0.34 11.26
N GLY A 53 -9.82 -0.72 11.55
CA GLY A 53 -10.15 -2.12 11.22
C GLY A 53 -8.96 -2.86 10.62
N TYR A 54 -9.12 -4.17 10.43
CA TYR A 54 -8.09 -5.00 9.79
C TYR A 54 -8.28 -5.06 8.27
N VAL A 55 -7.40 -5.78 7.56
CA VAL A 55 -7.46 -5.88 6.08
C VAL A 55 -8.85 -6.31 5.56
N ASP A 56 -9.54 -7.18 6.28
CA ASP A 56 -10.89 -7.65 5.92
C ASP A 56 -11.94 -6.52 5.99
N ASP A 57 -11.80 -5.59 6.93
CA ASP A 57 -12.67 -4.42 7.03
C ASP A 57 -12.45 -3.47 5.84
N THR A 58 -11.20 -3.31 5.41
CA THR A 58 -10.85 -2.55 4.21
C THR A 58 -11.36 -3.24 2.93
N ILE A 59 -11.22 -4.56 2.80
CA ILE A 59 -11.78 -5.33 1.69
C ILE A 59 -13.31 -5.18 1.64
N ASN A 60 -13.97 -5.26 2.80
CA ASN A 60 -15.41 -5.02 2.91
C ASN A 60 -15.78 -3.58 2.52
N ALA A 61 -14.98 -2.57 2.89
CA ALA A 61 -15.18 -1.18 2.50
C ALA A 61 -15.00 -0.97 0.98
N ILE A 62 -14.07 -1.68 0.34
CA ILE A 62 -13.91 -1.69 -1.13
C ILE A 62 -15.16 -2.26 -1.80
N ASN A 63 -15.79 -3.28 -1.20
CA ASN A 63 -17.08 -3.84 -1.61
C ASN A 63 -17.11 -4.27 -3.09
N GLY A 64 -16.08 -4.98 -3.54
CA GLY A 64 -15.98 -5.53 -4.89
C GLY A 64 -15.76 -4.49 -6.01
N ARG A 65 -15.58 -3.21 -5.69
CA ARG A 65 -15.28 -2.15 -6.67
C ARG A 65 -13.81 -2.19 -7.09
N VAL A 66 -13.53 -1.75 -8.31
CA VAL A 66 -12.16 -1.76 -8.86
C VAL A 66 -11.27 -0.78 -8.09
N ILE A 67 -10.11 -1.25 -7.64
CA ILE A 67 -9.11 -0.41 -6.96
C ILE A 67 -7.70 -0.95 -7.18
N HIS A 68 -6.71 -0.06 -7.27
CA HIS A 68 -5.30 -0.39 -7.39
C HIS A 68 -4.61 -0.33 -6.03
N THR A 69 -4.11 -1.45 -5.53
CA THR A 69 -3.31 -1.51 -4.32
C THR A 69 -1.84 -1.22 -4.62
N TYR A 70 -1.33 -0.12 -4.07
CA TYR A 70 0.10 0.19 -4.10
C TYR A 70 0.86 -0.76 -3.16
N HIS A 71 2.14 -1.02 -3.48
CA HIS A 71 3.10 -1.81 -2.67
C HIS A 71 2.42 -2.94 -1.87
N THR A 72 1.75 -3.84 -2.60
CA THR A 72 0.77 -4.80 -2.07
C THR A 72 1.39 -5.79 -1.08
N GLU A 73 2.71 -5.99 -1.13
CA GLU A 73 3.45 -6.77 -0.14
C GLU A 73 3.45 -6.15 1.26
N GLY A 74 3.41 -4.81 1.35
CA GLY A 74 3.18 -4.07 2.58
C GLY A 74 4.39 -3.38 3.22
N ALA A 75 5.63 -3.60 2.79
CA ALA A 75 6.79 -2.86 3.30
C ALA A 75 6.67 -1.36 3.01
N GLY A 76 6.24 -1.02 1.79
CA GLY A 76 5.90 0.35 1.39
C GLY A 76 4.69 0.92 2.14
N GLY A 77 3.87 0.07 2.78
CA GLY A 77 2.76 0.43 3.66
C GLY A 77 1.47 -0.35 3.40
N GLY A 78 0.67 -0.48 4.45
CA GLY A 78 -0.61 -1.18 4.46
C GLY A 78 -0.77 -2.11 5.66
N HIS A 79 -2.00 -2.57 5.89
CA HIS A 79 -2.40 -3.43 7.02
C HIS A 79 -1.32 -4.43 7.41
N ALA A 80 -0.75 -4.26 8.61
CA ALA A 80 0.25 -5.18 9.13
C ALA A 80 -0.42 -6.37 9.84
N PRO A 81 -0.02 -7.63 9.57
CA PRO A 81 1.02 -8.05 8.62
C PRO A 81 0.47 -8.52 7.26
N ASP A 82 -0.83 -8.44 7.00
CA ASP A 82 -1.53 -9.28 6.04
C ASP A 82 -2.15 -8.56 4.84
N ILE A 83 -1.76 -7.31 4.57
CA ILE A 83 -2.20 -6.56 3.37
C ILE A 83 -2.03 -7.36 2.07
N MET A 84 -0.97 -8.17 1.94
CA MET A 84 -0.72 -9.01 0.76
C MET A 84 -1.90 -9.91 0.38
N LYS A 85 -2.75 -10.31 1.35
CA LYS A 85 -3.96 -11.10 1.11
C LYS A 85 -4.86 -10.48 0.05
N ILE A 86 -4.90 -9.14 -0.04
CA ILE A 86 -5.79 -8.41 -0.95
C ILE A 86 -5.55 -8.73 -2.43
N ALA A 87 -4.35 -9.23 -2.80
CA ALA A 87 -4.05 -9.66 -4.17
C ALA A 87 -4.91 -10.85 -4.63
N GLY A 88 -5.55 -11.58 -3.71
CA GLY A 88 -6.48 -12.67 -4.02
C GLY A 88 -7.88 -12.23 -4.46
N GLU A 89 -8.21 -10.94 -4.32
CA GLU A 89 -9.53 -10.42 -4.65
C GLU A 89 -9.65 -10.07 -6.15
N PRO A 90 -10.74 -10.44 -6.83
CA PRO A 90 -10.87 -10.33 -8.29
C PRO A 90 -10.97 -8.90 -8.83
N ASN A 91 -11.33 -7.95 -7.96
CA ASN A 91 -11.49 -6.54 -8.28
C ASN A 91 -10.25 -5.69 -7.96
N ILE A 92 -9.17 -6.33 -7.50
CA ILE A 92 -7.93 -5.64 -7.12
C ILE A 92 -6.94 -5.68 -8.28
N LEU A 93 -6.28 -4.54 -8.50
CA LEU A 93 -5.15 -4.42 -9.42
C LEU A 93 -3.87 -4.28 -8.58
N PRO A 94 -3.21 -5.37 -8.19
CA PRO A 94 -2.09 -5.32 -7.26
C PRO A 94 -0.79 -4.90 -7.94
N SER A 95 -0.05 -4.02 -7.28
CA SER A 95 1.30 -3.61 -7.70
C SER A 95 2.31 -3.71 -6.57
N SER A 96 3.58 -3.86 -6.96
CA SER A 96 4.74 -3.72 -6.08
C SER A 96 5.46 -2.40 -6.32
N THR A 97 6.25 -1.99 -5.33
CA THR A 97 7.27 -0.95 -5.46
C THR A 97 8.65 -1.59 -5.44
N ASN A 98 9.64 -0.92 -6.02
CA ASN A 98 10.86 -1.63 -6.42
C ASN A 98 11.92 -1.92 -5.35
N PRO A 99 11.97 -1.31 -4.14
CA PRO A 99 13.07 -1.61 -3.23
C PRO A 99 13.07 -3.02 -2.66
N THR A 100 11.90 -3.66 -2.58
CA THR A 100 11.80 -5.06 -2.14
C THR A 100 12.16 -6.04 -3.26
N ARG A 101 12.44 -5.58 -4.49
CA ARG A 101 12.53 -6.40 -5.70
C ARG A 101 13.97 -6.54 -6.21
N PRO A 102 14.52 -7.77 -6.33
CA PRO A 102 14.06 -9.01 -5.69
C PRO A 102 14.45 -9.04 -4.21
N PHE A 103 14.06 -10.11 -3.49
CA PHE A 103 14.54 -10.33 -2.13
C PHE A 103 16.04 -10.70 -2.11
N THR A 104 16.85 -9.94 -1.39
CA THR A 104 18.30 -10.13 -1.31
C THR A 104 18.81 -10.10 0.14
N ILE A 105 20.09 -10.44 0.33
CA ILE A 105 20.75 -10.49 1.64
C ILE A 105 20.72 -9.15 2.41
N ASN A 106 20.64 -8.01 1.71
CA ASN A 106 20.64 -6.69 2.34
C ASN A 106 19.24 -6.09 2.45
N THR A 107 18.21 -6.72 1.88
CA THR A 107 16.87 -6.12 1.75
C THR A 107 16.28 -5.80 3.13
N LEU A 108 16.35 -6.72 4.09
CA LEU A 108 15.77 -6.49 5.42
C LEU A 108 16.48 -5.39 6.20
N GLU A 109 17.81 -5.43 6.25
CA GLU A 109 18.60 -4.46 7.01
C GLU A 109 18.41 -3.04 6.43
N GLU A 110 18.44 -2.90 5.10
CA GLU A 110 18.15 -1.63 4.45
C GLU A 110 16.73 -1.13 4.77
N HIS A 111 15.72 -1.99 4.68
CA HIS A 111 14.33 -1.56 4.84
C HIS A 111 13.96 -1.25 6.29
N LEU A 112 14.53 -1.98 7.26
CA LEU A 112 14.35 -1.67 8.68
C LEU A 112 14.92 -0.30 9.00
N ASP A 113 16.17 -0.02 8.61
CA ASP A 113 16.78 1.29 8.87
C ASP A 113 16.08 2.42 8.11
N MET A 114 15.70 2.19 6.84
CA MET A 114 14.91 3.13 6.04
C MET A 114 13.58 3.46 6.74
N MET A 115 12.86 2.45 7.23
CA MET A 115 11.60 2.62 7.94
C MET A 115 11.78 3.47 9.21
N MET A 116 12.81 3.15 10.01
CA MET A 116 13.14 3.87 11.23
C MET A 116 13.45 5.35 10.96
N VAL A 117 14.24 5.64 9.93
CA VAL A 117 14.59 7.02 9.52
C VAL A 117 13.36 7.76 9.00
N CYS A 118 12.60 7.18 8.06
CA CYS A 118 11.46 7.84 7.43
C CYS A 118 10.37 8.24 8.43
N HIS A 119 10.15 7.42 9.46
CA HIS A 119 9.12 7.65 10.47
C HIS A 119 9.68 8.24 11.77
N HIS A 120 10.96 8.62 11.80
CA HIS A 120 11.63 9.20 12.97
C HIS A 120 11.49 8.34 14.24
N LEU A 121 11.54 7.02 14.05
CA LEU A 121 11.43 6.03 15.11
C LEU A 121 12.73 5.94 15.90
N ASN A 122 12.63 5.56 17.17
CA ASN A 122 13.76 5.45 18.08
C ASN A 122 14.07 3.98 18.41
N PRO A 123 15.27 3.46 18.09
CA PRO A 123 15.65 2.08 18.40
C PRO A 123 15.79 1.81 19.91
N SER A 124 15.67 2.84 20.76
CA SER A 124 15.60 2.68 22.22
C SER A 124 14.17 2.52 22.74
N VAL A 125 13.15 2.66 21.89
CA VAL A 125 11.73 2.54 22.24
C VAL A 125 11.21 1.19 21.70
N PRO A 126 10.78 0.25 22.57
CA PRO A 126 10.34 -1.07 22.14
C PRO A 126 9.13 -1.06 21.19
N GLU A 127 8.21 -0.11 21.38
CA GLU A 127 7.02 0.05 20.54
C GLU A 127 7.38 0.49 19.12
N ASP A 128 8.39 1.35 18.98
CA ASP A 128 8.91 1.81 17.69
C ASP A 128 9.55 0.66 16.91
N ILE A 129 10.35 -0.19 17.60
CA ILE A 129 10.91 -1.42 17.00
C ILE A 129 9.78 -2.36 16.59
N SER A 130 8.82 -2.59 17.48
CA SER A 130 7.69 -3.50 17.21
C SER A 130 6.88 -3.03 16.00
N PHE A 131 6.71 -1.71 15.83
CA PHE A 131 6.05 -1.15 14.66
C PHE A 131 6.87 -1.37 13.38
N ALA A 132 8.18 -1.09 13.39
CA ALA A 132 9.05 -1.32 12.25
C ALA A 132 9.09 -2.81 11.83
N GLU A 133 9.23 -3.72 12.80
CA GLU A 133 9.22 -5.17 12.57
C GLU A 133 7.86 -5.70 12.10
N SER A 134 6.76 -5.05 12.51
CA SER A 134 5.43 -5.42 12.01
C SER A 134 5.25 -5.09 10.54
N ARG A 135 5.96 -4.08 10.01
CA ARG A 135 5.88 -3.60 8.61
C ARG A 135 6.93 -4.23 7.69
N ILE A 136 8.17 -4.41 8.16
CA ILE A 136 9.27 -4.96 7.36
C ILE A 136 9.45 -6.45 7.69
N ARG A 137 8.96 -7.33 6.82
CA ARG A 137 8.87 -8.77 7.08
C ARG A 137 9.56 -9.57 5.99
N ALA A 138 10.42 -10.51 6.37
CA ALA A 138 11.16 -11.35 5.43
C ALA A 138 10.23 -12.25 4.62
N GLU A 139 9.18 -12.72 5.29
CA GLU A 139 8.22 -13.69 4.78
C GLU A 139 7.40 -13.12 3.63
N THR A 140 6.87 -11.90 3.79
CA THR A 140 6.08 -11.25 2.75
C THR A 140 6.96 -10.72 1.61
N ILE A 141 8.13 -10.15 1.90
CA ILE A 141 9.08 -9.72 0.85
C ILE A 141 9.53 -10.92 -0.02
N ALA A 142 9.82 -12.08 0.59
CA ALA A 142 10.17 -13.29 -0.15
C ALA A 142 8.96 -13.85 -0.93
N ALA A 143 7.76 -13.83 -0.34
CA ALA A 143 6.54 -14.30 -1.01
C ALA A 143 6.19 -13.44 -2.23
N GLU A 144 6.44 -12.13 -2.17
CA GLU A 144 6.20 -11.19 -3.27
C GLU A 144 6.94 -11.62 -4.55
N ASP A 145 8.16 -12.16 -4.45
CA ASP A 145 8.91 -12.66 -5.63
C ASP A 145 8.15 -13.80 -6.33
N VAL A 146 7.62 -14.74 -5.54
CA VAL A 146 6.82 -15.86 -6.06
C VAL A 146 5.48 -15.37 -6.61
N LEU A 147 4.84 -14.39 -5.97
CA LEU A 147 3.56 -13.85 -6.44
C LEU A 147 3.69 -13.10 -7.78
N HIS A 148 4.82 -12.44 -8.04
CA HIS A 148 5.13 -11.93 -9.37
C HIS A 148 5.31 -13.07 -10.39
N ASP A 149 6.08 -14.11 -10.04
CA ASP A 149 6.38 -15.24 -10.95
C ASP A 149 5.11 -15.99 -11.40
N ILE A 150 4.13 -16.15 -10.51
CA ILE A 150 2.84 -16.78 -10.84
C ILE A 150 1.80 -15.81 -11.43
N GLY A 151 2.12 -14.51 -11.53
CA GLY A 151 1.22 -13.48 -12.05
C GLY A 151 0.09 -13.05 -11.11
N ALA A 152 0.22 -13.27 -9.81
CA ALA A 152 -0.73 -12.82 -8.79
C ALA A 152 -0.53 -11.34 -8.42
N ILE A 153 0.70 -10.81 -8.57
CA ILE A 153 0.95 -9.37 -8.59
C ILE A 153 1.17 -8.96 -10.05
N SER A 154 0.47 -7.91 -10.50
CA SER A 154 0.28 -7.64 -11.93
C SER A 154 1.10 -6.46 -12.44
N MET A 155 1.72 -5.69 -11.55
CA MET A 155 2.42 -4.45 -11.88
C MET A 155 3.65 -4.23 -10.98
N MET A 156 4.66 -3.57 -11.52
CA MET A 156 5.80 -3.02 -10.78
C MET A 156 5.86 -1.51 -10.99
N SER A 157 6.20 -0.78 -9.94
CA SER A 157 6.32 0.68 -9.94
C SER A 157 7.50 1.12 -9.08
N SER A 158 7.85 2.41 -9.09
CA SER A 158 9.01 2.91 -8.34
C SER A 158 8.71 3.19 -6.88
N ASP A 159 7.74 4.06 -6.61
CA ASP A 159 7.59 4.86 -5.38
C ASP A 159 8.67 5.93 -5.20
N SER A 160 8.92 6.67 -6.28
CA SER A 160 10.08 7.55 -6.43
C SER A 160 10.34 8.46 -5.23
N GLN A 161 11.47 8.24 -4.56
CA GLN A 161 11.95 8.99 -3.39
C GLN A 161 11.04 8.91 -2.15
N ALA A 162 10.08 7.99 -2.12
CA ALA A 162 9.16 7.76 -1.01
C ALA A 162 9.10 6.26 -0.68
N MET A 163 10.26 5.67 -0.37
CA MET A 163 10.48 4.20 -0.34
C MET A 163 10.54 3.56 -1.73
N GLY A 164 11.24 4.21 -2.66
CA GLY A 164 11.34 3.76 -4.05
C GLY A 164 12.36 4.49 -4.91
N ARG A 165 12.82 3.82 -5.98
CA ARG A 165 13.93 4.28 -6.84
C ARG A 165 13.45 4.48 -8.28
N ILE A 166 13.34 5.72 -8.76
CA ILE A 166 12.72 6.02 -10.07
C ILE A 166 13.42 5.38 -11.28
N GLY A 167 14.74 5.18 -11.21
CA GLY A 167 15.55 4.65 -12.32
C GLY A 167 15.66 3.13 -12.37
N GLU A 168 14.90 2.40 -11.54
CA GLU A 168 15.08 0.97 -11.27
C GLU A 168 13.74 0.19 -11.32
N VAL A 169 12.79 0.60 -12.16
CA VAL A 169 11.56 -0.17 -12.44
C VAL A 169 11.82 -1.19 -13.53
#